data_AF-A0A2N0QN49-F1
#
_entry.id   AF-A0A2N0QN49-F1
#
_cell.length_a   1.000
_cell.length_b   1.000
_cell.length_c   1.000
_cell.angle_alpha   90.00
_cell.angle_beta   90.00
_cell.angle_gamma   90.00
#
_symmetry.space_group_name_H-M   'P 1'
#
loop_
_entity.id
_entity.type
_entity.pdbx_description
1 polymer ?
#
loop_
_entity_poly.entity_id
_entity_poly.type
_entity_poly.pdbx_seq_one_letter_code
_entity_poly.pdbx_strand_id
1 'polypeptide(L)'
;MITQEELIMKSAFSRLDELFGDTLQILDHMKVDSEYQEKLDHIIKVLKEQKLKVGELSNYIDDKMITASSTMKSNLFELNKIVLQLEEGLLEDYKKSTENDIDQYEALPLEKQQEQEESYHNKIDYLSAVKIRDNIKEMQEIINSLEK
;
A
#
# COMPACT_ATOMS: atom_id res chain seq x y z
N MET A 1 -35.43 -2.97 4.91
CA MET A 1 -34.85 -3.60 3.70
C MET A 1 -33.63 -2.80 3.34
N ILE A 2 -32.49 -3.47 3.14
CA ILE A 2 -31.27 -2.82 2.66
C ILE A 2 -31.38 -2.74 1.13
N THR A 3 -31.02 -1.61 0.52
CA THR A 3 -31.04 -1.45 -0.94
C THR A 3 -29.84 -2.14 -1.59
N GLN A 4 -29.91 -2.42 -2.89
CA GLN A 4 -28.78 -2.98 -3.65
C GLN A 4 -27.55 -2.05 -3.59
N GLU A 5 -27.78 -0.73 -3.58
CA GLU A 5 -26.73 0.29 -3.47
C GLU A 5 -26.06 0.25 -2.10
N GLU A 6 -26.84 0.15 -1.02
CA GLU A 6 -26.30 0.02 0.34
C GLU A 6 -25.48 -1.27 0.51
N LEU A 7 -25.85 -2.36 -0.17
CA LEU A 7 -25.08 -3.62 -0.17
C LEU A 7 -23.74 -3.46 -0.90
N ILE A 8 -23.73 -2.79 -2.06
CA ILE A 8 -22.51 -2.50 -2.83
C ILE A 8 -21.57 -1.61 -2.02
N MET A 9 -22.09 -0.56 -1.38
CA MET A 9 -21.28 0.33 -0.55
C MET A 9 -20.68 -0.39 0.66
N LYS A 10 -21.45 -1.24 1.35
CA LYS A 10 -20.92 -2.05 2.46
C LYS A 10 -19.81 -3.00 2.00
N SER A 11 -19.97 -3.62 0.84
CA SER A 11 -18.93 -4.48 0.26
C SER A 11 -17.66 -3.68 -0.07
N ALA A 12 -17.81 -2.49 -0.64
CA ALA A 12 -16.68 -1.61 -0.96
C ALA A 12 -15.92 -1.16 0.30
N PHE A 13 -16.63 -0.76 1.36
CA PHE A 13 -15.99 -0.38 2.63
C PHE A 13 -15.31 -1.56 3.32
N SER A 14 -15.92 -2.74 3.30
CA SER A 14 -15.28 -3.96 3.81
C SER A 14 -13.97 -4.23 3.07
N ARG A 15 -13.98 -4.12 1.73
CA ARG A 15 -12.79 -4.33 0.92
C ARG A 15 -11.71 -3.28 1.19
N LEU A 16 -12.10 -2.02 1.38
CA LEU A 16 -11.16 -0.96 1.77
C LEU A 16 -10.51 -1.27 3.13
N ASP A 17 -11.28 -1.70 4.13
CA ASP A 17 -10.76 -2.01 5.47
C ASP A 17 -9.73 -3.15 5.45
N GLU A 18 -10.02 -4.20 4.67
CA GLU A 18 -9.09 -5.31 4.38
C GLU A 18 -7.80 -4.79 3.75
N LEU A 19 -7.91 -4.04 2.63
CA LEU A 19 -6.74 -3.51 1.93
C LEU A 19 -5.89 -2.61 2.83
N PHE A 20 -6.51 -1.76 3.65
CA PHE A 20 -5.76 -0.93 4.60
C PHE A 20 -5.08 -1.79 5.67
N GLY A 21 -5.75 -2.83 6.15
CA GLY A 21 -5.18 -3.81 7.08
C GLY A 21 -3.96 -4.52 6.51
N ASP A 22 -4.10 -5.11 5.33
CA ASP A 22 -3.03 -5.84 4.64
C ASP A 22 -1.84 -4.93 4.36
N THR A 23 -2.10 -3.70 3.90
CA THR A 23 -1.04 -2.72 3.61
C THR A 23 -0.27 -2.32 4.86
N LEU A 24 -0.96 -2.11 5.99
CA LEU A 24 -0.31 -1.83 7.27
C LEU A 24 0.49 -3.02 7.80
N GLN A 25 0.01 -4.26 7.62
CA GLN A 25 0.77 -5.46 7.99
C GLN A 25 2.06 -5.58 7.18
N ILE A 26 2.02 -5.30 5.87
CA ILE A 26 3.24 -5.30 5.04
C ILE A 26 4.23 -4.26 5.60
N LEU A 27 3.78 -3.03 5.86
CA LEU A 27 4.61 -1.96 6.38
C LEU A 27 5.23 -2.27 7.75
N ASP A 28 4.49 -2.92 8.65
CA ASP A 28 4.99 -3.34 9.97
C ASP A 28 6.11 -4.41 9.88
N HIS A 29 6.22 -5.10 8.74
CA HIS A 29 7.23 -6.12 8.49
C HIS A 29 8.42 -5.64 7.63
N MET A 30 8.31 -4.47 7.01
CA MET A 30 9.41 -3.87 6.24
C MET A 30 10.53 -3.44 7.19
N LYS A 31 11.78 -3.67 6.77
CA LYS A 31 12.98 -3.27 7.52
C LYS A 31 13.87 -2.44 6.62
N VAL A 32 13.39 -1.24 6.33
CA VAL A 32 14.09 -0.31 5.45
C VAL A 32 15.24 0.40 6.18
N ASP A 33 16.21 0.85 5.41
CA ASP A 33 17.28 1.71 5.91
C ASP A 33 16.76 3.03 6.47
N SER A 34 17.54 3.63 7.38
CA SER A 34 17.16 4.86 8.09
C SER A 34 16.81 6.03 7.18
N GLU A 35 17.32 6.05 5.94
CA GLU A 35 17.00 7.09 4.95
C GLU A 35 15.55 7.04 4.46
N TYR A 36 14.89 5.87 4.55
CA TYR A 36 13.50 5.68 4.15
C TYR A 36 12.51 5.75 5.32
N GLN A 37 13.00 5.75 6.56
CA GLN A 37 12.17 5.67 7.76
C GLN A 37 11.13 6.80 7.84
N GLU A 38 11.52 8.04 7.54
CA GLU A 38 10.59 9.18 7.56
C GLU A 38 9.44 9.01 6.56
N LYS A 39 9.74 8.52 5.35
CA LYS A 39 8.71 8.22 4.33
C LYS A 39 7.80 7.10 4.81
N LEU A 40 8.35 6.03 5.39
CA LEU A 40 7.60 4.90 5.90
C LEU A 40 6.63 5.32 7.02
N ASP A 41 7.12 6.10 7.99
CA ASP A 41 6.33 6.63 9.11
C ASP A 41 5.19 7.51 8.60
N HIS A 42 5.45 8.34 7.59
CA HIS A 42 4.43 9.16 6.94
C HIS A 42 3.35 8.29 6.27
N ILE A 43 3.75 7.28 5.49
CA ILE A 43 2.82 6.36 4.83
C ILE A 43 1.94 5.65 5.87
N ILE A 44 2.55 5.09 6.92
CA ILE A 44 1.86 4.40 8.01
C ILE A 44 0.84 5.32 8.69
N LYS A 45 1.24 6.56 8.99
CA LYS A 45 0.35 7.53 9.62
C LYS A 45 -0.88 7.80 8.76
N VAL A 46 -0.70 8.14 7.48
CA VAL A 46 -1.82 8.49 6.59
C VAL A 46 -2.74 7.28 6.36
N LEU A 47 -2.19 6.07 6.20
CA LEU A 47 -2.98 4.85 6.07
C LEU A 47 -3.82 4.54 7.32
N LYS A 48 -3.24 4.70 8.52
CA LYS A 48 -3.98 4.55 9.79
C LYS A 48 -5.14 5.55 9.88
N GLU A 49 -4.90 6.81 9.51
CA GLU A 49 -5.95 7.84 9.47
C GLU A 49 -7.06 7.50 8.47
N GLN A 50 -6.73 7.01 7.26
CA GLN A 50 -7.76 6.64 6.28
C GLN A 50 -8.53 5.39 6.71
N LYS A 51 -7.87 4.39 7.30
CA LYS A 51 -8.53 3.19 7.82
C LYS A 51 -9.58 3.53 8.87
N LEU A 52 -9.25 4.43 9.82
CA LEU A 52 -10.21 4.90 10.81
C LEU A 52 -11.43 5.56 10.16
N LYS A 53 -11.22 6.39 9.13
CA LYS A 53 -12.31 7.02 8.37
C LYS A 53 -13.19 5.99 7.67
N VAL A 54 -12.64 4.91 7.09
CA VAL A 54 -13.45 3.83 6.50
C VAL A 54 -14.36 3.20 7.56
N GLY A 55 -13.82 2.93 8.75
CA GLY A 55 -14.60 2.42 9.88
C GLY A 55 -15.74 3.35 10.29
N GLU A 56 -15.49 4.65 10.33
CA GLU A 56 -16.51 5.66 10.64
C GLU A 56 -17.60 5.73 9.55
N LEU A 57 -17.21 5.72 8.28
CA LEU A 57 -18.11 5.83 7.12
C LEU A 57 -18.99 4.61 6.91
N SER A 58 -18.55 3.43 7.34
CA SER A 58 -19.37 2.21 7.28
C SER A 58 -20.73 2.34 7.99
N ASN A 59 -20.89 3.35 8.85
CA ASN A 59 -22.09 3.65 9.63
C ASN A 59 -22.98 4.78 9.05
N TYR A 60 -22.54 5.48 8.00
CA TYR A 60 -23.26 6.65 7.44
C TYR A 60 -23.31 6.60 5.90
N ILE A 61 -24.51 6.55 5.34
CA ILE A 61 -24.77 6.59 3.89
C ILE A 61 -25.53 7.91 3.60
N ASP A 62 -24.82 9.04 3.67
CA ASP A 62 -25.35 10.38 3.40
C ASP A 62 -24.28 11.29 2.74
N ASP A 63 -24.58 12.58 2.55
CA ASP A 63 -23.68 13.57 1.91
C ASP A 63 -22.28 13.67 2.56
N LYS A 64 -22.13 13.25 3.82
CA LYS A 64 -20.81 13.19 4.48
C LYS A 64 -19.92 12.12 3.83
N MET A 65 -20.51 11.07 3.26
CA MET A 65 -19.81 10.03 2.52
C MET A 65 -19.10 10.60 1.30
N ILE A 66 -19.76 11.45 0.51
CA ILE A 66 -19.19 12.05 -0.72
C ILE A 66 -17.99 12.95 -0.41
N THR A 67 -18.09 13.74 0.66
CA THR A 67 -16.98 14.62 1.08
C THR A 67 -15.79 13.81 1.59
N ALA A 68 -16.08 12.75 2.35
CA ALA A 68 -15.05 11.88 2.91
C ALA A 68 -14.38 11.00 1.84
N SER A 69 -15.12 10.50 0.86
CA SER A 69 -14.58 9.75 -0.29
C SER A 69 -13.65 10.62 -1.12
N SER A 70 -14.04 11.88 -1.39
CA SER A 70 -13.21 12.86 -2.12
C SER A 70 -11.89 13.14 -1.39
N THR A 71 -11.96 13.31 -0.07
CA THR A 71 -10.76 13.51 0.77
C THR A 71 -9.85 12.28 0.76
N MET A 72 -10.44 11.08 0.89
CA MET A 72 -9.70 9.82 0.89
C MET A 72 -9.02 9.58 -0.45
N LYS A 73 -9.71 9.88 -1.56
CA LYS A 73 -9.16 9.84 -2.92
C LYS A 73 -7.93 10.72 -3.06
N SER A 74 -7.99 11.97 -2.60
CA SER A 74 -6.83 12.87 -2.64
C SER A 74 -5.66 12.33 -1.82
N ASN A 75 -5.92 11.82 -0.61
CA ASN A 75 -4.88 11.27 0.25
C ASN A 75 -4.22 10.02 -0.36
N LEU A 76 -5.02 9.13 -0.95
CA LEU A 76 -4.51 7.94 -1.61
C LEU A 76 -3.71 8.27 -2.87
N PHE A 77 -4.07 9.35 -3.58
CA PHE A 77 -3.30 9.82 -4.73
C PHE A 77 -1.91 10.32 -4.31
N GLU A 78 -1.83 11.12 -3.25
CA GLU A 78 -0.55 11.57 -2.71
C GLU A 78 0.25 10.40 -2.12
N LEU A 79 -0.39 9.48 -1.38
CA LEU A 79 0.26 8.26 -0.90
C LEU A 79 0.85 7.43 -2.03
N ASN A 80 0.14 7.25 -3.14
CA ASN A 80 0.65 6.50 -4.28
C ASN A 80 1.93 7.12 -4.86
N LYS A 81 2.04 8.47 -4.88
CA LYS A 81 3.28 9.14 -5.32
C LYS A 81 4.42 8.88 -4.35
N ILE A 82 4.17 8.96 -3.04
CA ILE A 82 5.20 8.75 -2.00
C ILE A 82 5.67 7.29 -2.04
N VAL A 83 4.76 6.33 -2.18
CA VAL A 83 5.08 4.91 -2.30
C VAL A 83 5.84 4.64 -3.59
N LEU A 84 5.50 5.29 -4.71
CA LEU A 84 6.29 5.16 -5.94
C LEU A 84 7.74 5.63 -5.75
N GLN A 85 7.95 6.76 -5.06
CA GLN A 85 9.30 7.25 -4.75
C GLN A 85 10.06 6.33 -3.78
N LEU A 86 9.35 5.65 -2.87
CA LEU A 86 9.94 4.64 -2.00
C LEU A 86 10.35 3.39 -2.81
N GLU A 87 9.45 2.90 -3.67
CA GLU A 87 9.69 1.77 -4.57
C GLU A 87 10.89 2.01 -5.48
N GLU A 88 11.00 3.21 -6.07
CA GLU A 88 12.14 3.57 -6.91
C GLU A 88 13.48 3.56 -6.15
N GLY A 89 13.50 4.02 -4.90
CA GLY A 89 14.69 3.97 -4.05
C GLY A 89 15.07 2.53 -3.69
N LEU A 90 14.11 1.74 -3.25
CA LEU A 90 14.34 0.33 -2.89
C LEU A 90 14.74 -0.53 -4.11
N LEU A 91 14.22 -0.22 -5.30
CA LEU A 91 14.67 -0.85 -6.54
C LEU A 91 16.14 -0.51 -6.83
N GLU A 92 16.55 0.72 -6.60
CA GLU A 92 17.94 1.14 -6.79
C GLU A 92 18.88 0.42 -5.82
N ASP A 93 18.47 0.26 -4.56
CA ASP A 93 19.26 -0.49 -3.58
C ASP A 93 19.30 -1.98 -3.89
N TYR A 94 18.21 -2.55 -4.42
CA TYR A 94 18.19 -3.93 -4.90
C TYR A 94 19.10 -4.13 -6.11
N LYS A 95 19.14 -3.18 -7.05
CA LYS A 95 20.09 -3.21 -8.16
C LYS A 95 21.52 -3.13 -7.67
N LYS A 96 21.84 -2.23 -6.74
CA LYS A 96 23.20 -2.08 -6.22
C LYS A 96 23.69 -3.35 -5.55
N SER A 97 22.88 -3.97 -4.69
CA SER A 97 23.27 -5.19 -3.97
C SER A 97 23.39 -6.41 -4.88
N THR A 98 22.72 -6.40 -6.04
CA THR A 98 22.83 -7.45 -7.08
C THR A 98 23.83 -7.11 -8.20
N GLU A 99 24.74 -6.17 -7.99
CA GLU A 99 25.72 -5.73 -9.01
C GLU A 99 25.06 -5.26 -10.33
N ASN A 100 23.81 -4.80 -10.28
CA ASN A 100 22.92 -4.45 -11.39
C ASN A 100 22.42 -5.63 -12.23
N ASP A 101 22.50 -6.87 -11.72
CA ASP A 101 21.98 -8.07 -12.39
C ASP A 101 20.96 -8.81 -11.50
N ILE A 102 19.79 -8.18 -11.34
CA ILE A 102 18.65 -8.76 -10.63
C ILE A 102 18.26 -10.11 -11.24
N ASP A 103 18.23 -10.21 -12.57
CA ASP A 103 17.80 -11.43 -13.26
C ASP A 103 18.72 -12.61 -12.93
N GLN A 104 20.04 -12.39 -12.91
CA GLN A 104 21.01 -13.39 -12.50
C GLN A 104 20.83 -13.78 -11.03
N TYR A 105 20.62 -12.81 -10.14
CA TYR A 105 20.38 -13.08 -8.72
C TYR A 105 19.09 -13.88 -8.51
N GLU A 106 18.00 -13.53 -9.19
CA GLU A 106 16.71 -14.22 -9.07
C GLU A 106 16.70 -15.62 -9.70
N ALA A 107 17.59 -15.88 -10.65
CA ALA A 107 17.80 -17.22 -11.21
C ALA A 107 18.47 -18.20 -10.23
N LEU A 108 19.07 -17.71 -9.13
CA LEU A 108 19.65 -18.56 -8.09
C LEU A 108 18.55 -19.32 -7.32
N PRO A 109 18.82 -20.54 -6.80
CA PRO A 109 17.93 -21.20 -5.84
C PRO A 109 17.66 -20.30 -4.62
N LEU A 110 16.49 -20.45 -3.99
CA LEU A 110 16.06 -19.62 -2.86
C LEU A 110 17.09 -19.62 -1.72
N GLU A 111 17.67 -20.78 -1.41
CA GLU A 111 18.68 -20.91 -0.36
C GLU A 111 19.93 -20.07 -0.69
N LYS A 112 20.30 -19.98 -1.97
CA LYS A 112 21.43 -19.15 -2.44
C LYS A 112 21.10 -17.67 -2.47
N GLN A 113 19.84 -17.31 -2.68
CA GLN A 113 19.38 -15.93 -2.51
C GLN A 113 19.46 -15.52 -1.03
N GLN A 114 18.99 -16.39 -0.11
CA GLN A 114 18.97 -16.14 1.33
C GLN A 114 20.37 -16.09 1.98
N GLU A 115 21.36 -16.81 1.43
CA GLU A 115 22.77 -16.68 1.83
C GLU A 115 23.36 -15.28 1.55
N GLN A 116 22.75 -14.51 0.65
CA GLN A 116 23.13 -13.13 0.32
C GLN A 116 22.17 -12.16 1.03
N GLU A 117 22.38 -11.99 2.34
CA GLU A 117 21.45 -11.29 3.24
C GLU A 117 21.02 -9.91 2.73
N GLU A 118 21.96 -9.05 2.34
CA GLU A 118 21.66 -7.69 1.86
C GLU A 118 20.77 -7.68 0.61
N SER A 119 21.16 -8.45 -0.41
CA SER A 119 20.40 -8.59 -1.65
C SER A 119 19.00 -9.18 -1.43
N TYR A 120 18.91 -10.15 -0.51
CA TYR A 120 17.64 -10.75 -0.14
C TYR A 120 16.73 -9.76 0.59
N HIS A 121 17.28 -8.98 1.53
CA HIS A 121 16.52 -7.95 2.23
C HIS A 121 16.03 -6.85 1.27
N ASN A 122 16.90 -6.32 0.40
CA ASN A 122 16.53 -5.30 -0.58
C ASN A 122 15.46 -5.81 -1.56
N LYS A 123 15.53 -7.09 -1.97
CA LYS A 123 14.47 -7.75 -2.75
C LYS A 123 13.13 -7.71 -2.02
N ILE A 124 13.11 -8.15 -0.76
CA ILE A 124 11.87 -8.22 0.03
C ILE A 124 11.28 -6.82 0.25
N ASP A 125 12.10 -5.82 0.56
CA ASP A 125 11.63 -4.44 0.74
C ASP A 125 11.07 -3.86 -0.56
N TYR A 126 11.77 -4.05 -1.69
CA TYR A 126 11.28 -3.62 -3.01
C TYR A 126 9.93 -4.29 -3.36
N LEU A 127 9.83 -5.62 -3.24
CA LEU A 127 8.59 -6.34 -3.54
C LEU A 127 7.44 -5.94 -2.59
N SER A 128 7.77 -5.61 -1.33
CA SER A 128 6.80 -5.08 -0.37
C SER A 128 6.26 -3.73 -0.80
N ALA A 129 7.13 -2.81 -1.25
CA ALA A 129 6.72 -1.50 -1.78
C ALA A 129 5.85 -1.63 -3.05
N VAL A 130 6.19 -2.54 -3.96
CA VAL A 130 5.36 -2.85 -5.15
C VAL A 130 3.96 -3.29 -4.70
N LYS A 131 3.87 -4.21 -3.74
CA LYS A 131 2.58 -4.71 -3.25
C LYS A 131 1.75 -3.63 -2.54
N ILE A 132 2.39 -2.77 -1.75
CA ILE A 132 1.74 -1.61 -1.13
C ILE A 132 1.16 -0.68 -2.20
N ARG A 133 1.93 -0.39 -3.26
CA ARG A 133 1.46 0.45 -4.37
C ARG A 133 0.23 -0.15 -5.05
N ASP A 134 0.25 -1.46 -5.32
CA ASP A 134 -0.87 -2.15 -5.96
C ASP A 134 -2.12 -2.13 -5.09
N ASN A 135 -1.99 -2.33 -3.78
CA ASN A 135 -3.11 -2.19 -2.84
C ASN A 135 -3.68 -0.76 -2.84
N ILE A 136 -2.83 0.27 -2.86
CA ILE A 136 -3.28 1.67 -2.92
C ILE A 136 -4.04 1.96 -4.22
N LYS A 137 -3.57 1.44 -5.37
CA LYS A 137 -4.29 1.58 -6.64
C LYS A 137 -5.67 0.92 -6.57
N GLU A 138 -5.76 -0.29 -6.00
CA GLU A 138 -7.05 -0.96 -5.80
C GLU A 138 -7.98 -0.14 -4.91
N MET A 139 -7.48 0.46 -3.81
CA MET A 139 -8.28 1.37 -2.97
C MET A 139 -8.79 2.58 -3.77
N GLN A 140 -7.95 3.18 -4.62
CA GLN A 140 -8.35 4.29 -5.48
C GLN A 140 -9.46 3.88 -6.45
N GLU A 141 -9.36 2.71 -7.07
CA GLU A 141 -10.38 2.17 -7.97
C GLU A 141 -11.72 1.96 -7.24
N ILE A 142 -11.69 1.40 -6.04
CA ILE A 142 -12.89 1.21 -5.22
C ILE A 142 -13.53 2.56 -4.90
N ILE A 143 -12.76 3.56 -4.45
CA ILE A 143 -13.30 4.89 -4.12
C ILE A 143 -13.87 5.58 -5.36
N ASN A 144 -13.20 5.47 -6.50
CA ASN A 144 -13.71 6.01 -7.77
C ASN A 144 -15.03 5.34 -8.21
N SER A 145 -15.26 4.08 -7.81
CA SER A 145 -16.53 3.39 -8.09
C SER A 145 -17.69 3.87 -7.21
N LEU A 146 -17.40 4.45 -6.04
CA LEU A 146 -18.39 5.00 -5.11
C LEU A 146 -18.87 6.41 -5.49
N GLU A 147 -18.16 7.10 -6.39
CA GLU A 147 -18.50 8.44 -6.88
C GLU A 147 -19.37 8.43 -8.16
N LYS A 148 -19.76 7.25 -8.65
CA LYS A 148 -20.58 7.07 -9.86
C LYS A 148 -22.05 6.85 -9.53
#